data_AF-A0A934JQQ9-F1
#
_entry.id   AF-A0A934JQQ9-F1
#
_cell.length_a   1.000
_cell.length_b   1.000
_cell.length_c   1.000
_cell.angle_alpha   90.00
_cell.angle_beta   90.00
_cell.angle_gamma   90.00
#
_symmetry.space_group_name_H-M   'P 1'
#
loop_
_entity.id
_entity.type
_entity.pdbx_description
1 polymer ?
#
loop_
_entity_poly.entity_id
_entity_poly.type
_entity_poly.pdbx_seq_one_letter_code
_entity_poly.pdbx_strand_id
1 'polypeptide(L)'
;MSLEINDERVHAAAARLHEGGWSYSPLQLYYAVCADVETPPTRIASGEVGLGVLLILIGAITGQRILLAVLGLVGLAFLAVGIVTHVQERRPLPLARLLAVSYPDFERRFLGGAHAYDGLVDAPPPPPAAITVVVCDRAATAAVMHANSERLGGVAVAIAAQLPDGLARWRVIVLHDCDPAGCALPADLRDRGADVADAGINPAELMGRRLQMIEGAPARLPRDLSGHLSTAETDWLRSGKRLELGTETPEQLVARVHAAVAPETPPS
;
A
#
# COMPACT_ATOMS: atom_id res chain seq x y z
N MET A 1 2.84 25.00 -12.15
CA MET A 1 2.98 24.04 -13.26
C MET A 1 2.20 22.80 -12.87
N SER A 2 1.09 22.51 -13.55
CA SER A 2 0.39 21.23 -13.40
C SER A 2 1.34 20.13 -13.89
N LEU A 3 1.82 19.29 -12.98
CA LEU A 3 2.64 18.15 -13.37
C LEU A 3 1.72 17.16 -14.11
N GLU A 4 1.91 17.08 -15.42
CA GLU A 4 1.04 16.33 -16.33
C GLU A 4 1.38 14.84 -16.28
N ILE A 5 0.34 13.98 -16.23
CA ILE A 5 0.49 12.54 -16.39
C ILE A 5 0.69 12.26 -17.88
N ASN A 6 1.77 11.57 -18.23
CA ASN A 6 2.09 11.16 -19.61
C ASN A 6 2.41 9.66 -19.68
N ASP A 7 2.46 9.10 -20.89
CA ASP A 7 2.64 7.66 -21.10
C ASP A 7 3.96 7.13 -20.51
N GLU A 8 5.04 7.92 -20.58
CA GLU A 8 6.34 7.55 -20.03
C GLU A 8 6.26 7.32 -18.51
N ARG A 9 5.56 8.19 -17.78
CA ARG A 9 5.35 8.03 -16.33
C ARG A 9 4.48 6.83 -16.01
N VAL A 10 3.44 6.58 -16.81
CA VAL A 10 2.58 5.40 -16.62
C VAL A 10 3.36 4.12 -16.85
N HIS A 11 4.15 4.03 -17.93
CA HIS A 11 5.03 2.89 -18.19
C HIS A 11 6.09 2.70 -17.11
N ALA A 12 6.69 3.78 -16.62
CA ALA A 12 7.67 3.71 -15.53
C ALA A 12 7.03 3.20 -14.21
N ALA A 13 5.82 3.65 -13.89
CA ALA A 13 5.09 3.18 -12.71
C ALA A 13 4.67 1.71 -12.86
N ALA A 14 4.17 1.32 -14.03
CA ALA A 14 3.84 -0.07 -14.36
C ALA A 14 5.06 -1.00 -14.23
N ALA A 15 6.21 -0.60 -14.77
CA ALA A 15 7.44 -1.38 -14.69
C ALA A 15 7.91 -1.58 -13.23
N ARG A 16 7.77 -0.57 -12.37
CA ARG A 16 8.09 -0.70 -10.94
C ARG A 16 7.09 -1.58 -10.20
N LEU A 17 5.79 -1.46 -10.50
CA LEU A 17 4.78 -2.35 -9.92
C LEU A 17 4.98 -3.80 -10.36
N HIS A 18 5.53 -4.03 -11.56
CA HIS A 18 5.86 -5.35 -12.07
C HIS A 18 7.24 -5.87 -11.61
N GLU A 19 8.05 -5.06 -10.94
CA GLU A 19 9.41 -5.43 -10.56
C GLU A 19 9.40 -6.72 -9.71
N GLY A 20 10.19 -7.74 -10.08
CA GLY A 20 10.14 -9.04 -9.41
C GLY A 20 8.95 -9.93 -9.82
N GLY A 21 8.23 -9.57 -10.89
CA GLY A 21 7.17 -10.37 -11.52
C GLY A 21 5.80 -10.23 -10.85
N TRP A 22 5.56 -9.16 -10.10
CA TRP A 22 4.29 -8.92 -9.44
C TRP A 22 3.17 -8.59 -10.44
N SER A 23 1.98 -9.12 -10.17
CA SER A 23 0.75 -8.69 -10.85
C SER A 23 0.05 -7.59 -10.04
N TYR A 24 -0.53 -6.59 -10.70
CA TYR A 24 -1.15 -5.43 -10.07
C TYR A 24 -2.43 -5.00 -10.80
N SER A 25 -3.28 -4.24 -10.10
CA SER A 25 -4.55 -3.75 -10.65
C SER A 25 -4.41 -2.40 -11.36
N PRO A 26 -5.37 -2.06 -12.24
CA PRO A 26 -5.57 -0.70 -12.75
C PRO A 26 -5.51 0.40 -11.69
N LEU A 27 -6.13 0.14 -10.53
CA LEU A 27 -6.22 1.09 -9.43
C LEU A 27 -4.85 1.31 -8.75
N GLN A 28 -4.05 0.25 -8.59
CA GLN A 28 -2.67 0.37 -8.10
C GLN A 28 -1.79 1.16 -9.05
N LEU A 29 -1.93 0.94 -10.36
CA LEU A 29 -1.20 1.72 -11.36
C LEU A 29 -1.60 3.21 -11.29
N TYR A 30 -2.89 3.50 -11.20
CA TYR A 30 -3.39 4.86 -11.04
C TYR A 30 -2.81 5.57 -9.81
N TYR A 31 -2.83 4.92 -8.64
CA TYR A 31 -2.29 5.49 -7.41
C TYR A 31 -0.78 5.65 -7.45
N ALA A 32 -0.04 4.69 -8.03
CA ALA A 32 1.40 4.80 -8.22
C ALA A 32 1.79 5.99 -9.11
N VAL A 33 1.04 6.22 -10.20
CA VAL A 33 1.26 7.36 -11.09
C VAL A 33 0.94 8.69 -10.40
N CYS A 34 -0.16 8.76 -9.65
CA CYS A 34 -0.48 9.95 -8.86
C CYS A 34 0.63 10.25 -7.84
N ALA A 35 1.14 9.23 -7.15
CA ALA A 35 2.23 9.38 -6.19
C ALA A 35 3.52 9.93 -6.83
N ASP A 36 3.89 9.45 -8.01
CA ASP A 36 5.07 9.90 -8.80
C ASP A 36 4.99 11.35 -9.28
N VAL A 37 3.78 11.79 -9.63
CA VAL A 37 3.51 13.16 -10.06
C VAL A 37 3.62 14.11 -8.89
N GLU A 38 3.12 13.70 -7.72
CA GLU A 38 3.06 14.55 -6.53
C GLU A 38 4.36 14.60 -5.73
N THR A 39 5.16 13.53 -5.80
CA THR A 39 6.45 13.41 -5.10
C THR A 39 7.47 12.91 -6.11
N PRO A 40 8.01 13.78 -6.97
CA PRO A 40 9.02 13.34 -7.93
C PRO A 40 10.17 12.69 -7.15
N PRO A 41 10.56 11.45 -7.48
CA PRO A 41 11.57 10.74 -6.72
C PRO A 41 12.84 11.58 -6.71
N THR A 42 13.31 11.95 -5.53
CA THR A 42 14.67 12.44 -5.36
C THR A 42 15.58 11.25 -5.60
N ARG A 43 15.96 11.01 -6.87
CA ARG A 43 17.02 10.05 -7.21
C ARG A 43 18.31 10.57 -6.60
N ILE A 44 18.55 10.18 -5.36
CA ILE A 44 19.83 10.38 -4.69
C ILE A 44 20.32 8.98 -4.37
N ALA A 45 21.45 8.62 -4.98
CA ALA A 45 21.97 7.27 -4.96
C ALA A 45 22.27 6.89 -3.50
N SER A 46 21.71 5.77 -3.05
CA SER A 46 21.89 5.22 -1.69
C SER A 46 23.36 4.99 -1.29
N GLY A 47 24.31 5.15 -2.22
CA GLY A 47 25.75 5.14 -1.98
C GLY A 47 26.35 6.43 -1.40
N GLU A 48 25.63 7.55 -1.36
CA GLU A 48 26.18 8.84 -0.91
C GLU A 48 26.53 8.89 0.58
N VAL A 49 25.72 8.24 1.43
CA VAL A 49 26.01 8.15 2.87
C VAL A 49 27.26 7.33 3.14
N GLY A 50 27.41 6.19 2.44
CA GLY A 50 28.60 5.34 2.55
C GLY A 50 29.87 6.03 2.03
N LEU A 51 29.75 6.77 0.93
CA LEU A 51 30.86 7.55 0.36
C LEU A 51 31.27 8.71 1.29
N GLY A 52 30.29 9.40 1.90
CA GLY A 52 30.56 10.49 2.86
C GLY A 52 31.34 10.02 4.08
N VAL A 53 30.96 8.88 4.67
CA VAL A 53 31.68 8.26 5.80
C VAL A 53 33.11 7.84 5.40
N LEU A 54 33.26 7.25 4.20
CA LEU A 54 34.57 6.81 3.70
C LEU A 54 35.55 7.98 3.52
N LEU A 55 35.10 9.11 2.98
CA LEU A 55 35.93 10.29 2.77
C LEU A 55 36.44 10.88 4.11
N ILE A 56 35.59 10.92 5.14
CA ILE A 56 35.97 11.38 6.48
C ILE A 56 37.05 10.46 7.08
N LEU A 57 36.89 9.13 6.95
CA LEU A 57 37.86 8.16 7.44
C LEU A 57 39.21 8.26 6.73
N ILE A 58 39.23 8.43 5.41
CA ILE A 58 40.48 8.62 4.65
C ILE A 58 41.21 9.89 5.12
N GLY A 59 40.49 11.00 5.30
CA GLY A 59 41.05 12.24 5.82
C GLY A 59 41.66 12.08 7.21
N ALA A 60 41.01 11.31 8.09
CA ALA A 60 41.46 11.05 9.45
C ALA A 60 42.71 10.15 9.49
N ILE A 61 42.76 9.08 8.68
CA ILE A 61 43.88 8.13 8.65
C ILE A 61 45.15 8.78 8.10
N THR A 62 45.03 9.67 7.11
CA THR A 62 46.19 10.30 6.45
C THR A 62 46.90 11.33 7.35
N GLY A 63 46.26 11.80 8.43
CA GLY A 63 46.88 12.68 9.44
C GLY A 63 47.20 14.11 8.97
N GLN A 64 46.97 14.44 7.69
CA GLN A 64 47.20 15.77 7.13
C GLN A 64 46.02 16.71 7.43
N ARG A 65 46.29 17.80 8.16
CA ARG A 65 45.27 18.80 8.55
C ARG A 65 44.47 19.39 7.39
N ILE A 66 45.15 19.69 6.27
CA ILE A 66 44.49 20.28 5.08
C ILE A 66 43.58 19.25 4.40
N LEU A 67 44.07 18.01 4.26
CA LEU A 67 43.32 16.93 3.62
C LEU A 67 42.10 16.52 4.46
N LEU A 68 42.24 16.48 5.79
CA LEU A 68 41.13 16.29 6.74
C LEU A 68 40.08 17.40 6.60
N ALA A 69 40.50 18.66 6.48
CA ALA A 69 39.58 19.78 6.35
C ALA A 69 38.76 19.69 5.05
N VAL A 70 39.40 19.38 3.93
CA VAL A 70 38.73 19.26 2.62
C VAL A 70 37.80 18.04 2.57
N LEU A 71 38.31 16.85 2.93
CA LEU A 71 37.52 15.62 2.92
C LEU A 71 36.42 15.62 3.98
N GLY A 72 36.68 16.21 5.14
CA GLY A 72 35.70 16.36 6.21
C GLY A 72 34.53 17.25 5.78
N LEU A 73 34.81 18.35 5.06
CA LEU A 73 33.76 19.26 4.59
C LEU A 73 32.92 18.62 3.47
N VAL A 74 33.56 17.89 2.55
CA VAL A 74 32.85 17.13 1.50
C VAL A 74 32.04 15.97 2.09
N GLY A 75 32.60 15.21 3.03
CA GLY A 75 31.91 14.11 3.70
C GLY A 75 30.74 14.60 4.56
N LEU A 76 30.87 15.74 5.24
CA LEU A 76 29.78 16.37 5.97
C LEU A 76 28.64 16.83 5.04
N ALA A 77 28.97 17.34 3.84
CA ALA A 77 27.97 17.70 2.85
C ALA A 77 27.17 16.48 2.38
N PHE A 78 27.84 15.36 2.06
CA PHE A 78 27.15 14.11 1.71
C PHE A 78 26.32 13.54 2.86
N LEU A 79 26.83 13.61 4.10
CA LEU A 79 26.06 13.20 5.27
C LEU A 79 24.82 14.08 5.48
N ALA A 80 24.96 15.39 5.32
CA ALA A 80 23.84 16.32 5.41
C ALA A 80 22.80 16.08 4.32
N VAL A 81 23.23 15.83 3.07
CA VAL A 81 22.34 15.42 1.98
C VAL A 81 21.63 14.12 2.32
N GLY A 82 22.35 13.10 2.78
CA GLY A 82 21.79 11.81 3.21
C GLY A 82 20.80 11.90 4.38
N ILE A 83 21.07 12.77 5.36
CA ILE A 83 20.14 13.04 6.46
C ILE A 83 18.92 13.80 5.95
N VAL A 84 19.12 14.81 5.10
CA VAL A 84 18.01 15.58 4.51
C VAL A 84 17.15 14.68 3.63
N THR A 85 17.72 13.77 2.85
CA THR A 85 16.95 12.79 2.06
C THR A 85 16.24 11.79 2.94
N HIS A 86 16.89 11.19 3.95
CA HIS A 86 16.21 10.29 4.89
C HIS A 86 15.09 11.00 5.65
N VAL A 87 15.29 12.27 6.01
CA VAL A 87 14.26 13.12 6.61
C VAL A 87 13.18 13.47 5.60
N GLN A 88 13.50 13.68 4.32
CA GLN A 88 12.55 13.97 3.23
C GLN A 88 11.75 12.74 2.78
N GLU A 89 12.35 11.55 2.76
CA GLU A 89 11.66 10.26 2.61
C GLU A 89 10.72 10.01 3.80
N ARG A 90 11.12 10.46 4.99
CA ARG A 90 10.27 10.51 6.18
C ARG A 90 9.39 11.77 6.24
N ARG A 91 9.48 12.69 5.28
CA ARG A 91 8.70 13.93 5.36
C ARG A 91 7.24 13.59 5.12
N PRO A 92 6.36 14.16 5.94
CA PRO A 92 4.99 13.74 5.97
C PRO A 92 4.25 14.23 4.71
N LEU A 93 3.87 13.31 3.82
CA LEU A 93 3.08 13.59 2.61
C LEU A 93 1.77 14.32 2.98
N PRO A 94 1.22 15.26 2.19
CA PRO A 94 0.04 16.04 2.62
C PRO A 94 -1.18 15.18 2.99
N LEU A 95 -1.90 15.59 4.05
CA LEU A 95 -3.01 14.87 4.71
C LEU A 95 -4.27 14.66 3.84
N ALA A 96 -4.41 15.42 2.76
CA ALA A 96 -5.44 15.27 1.75
C ALA A 96 -4.81 15.70 0.43
N ARG A 97 -4.86 14.82 -0.59
CA ARG A 97 -4.25 15.06 -1.89
C ARG A 97 -5.34 15.28 -2.94
N LEU A 98 -5.30 16.43 -3.60
CA LEU A 98 -6.07 16.67 -4.82
C LEU A 98 -5.50 15.76 -5.90
N LEU A 99 -6.21 14.68 -6.22
CA LEU A 99 -5.88 13.76 -7.31
C LEU A 99 -5.66 14.57 -8.60
N ALA A 100 -4.53 14.35 -9.27
CA ALA A 100 -4.17 15.08 -10.50
C ALA A 100 -5.22 14.90 -11.62
N VAL A 101 -5.84 13.72 -11.68
CA VAL A 101 -6.97 13.36 -12.55
C VAL A 101 -7.89 12.40 -11.78
N SER A 102 -9.14 12.24 -12.20
CA SER A 102 -10.00 11.19 -11.64
C SER A 102 -9.62 9.81 -12.18
N TYR A 103 -9.94 8.73 -11.44
CA TYR A 103 -9.70 7.36 -11.92
C TYR A 103 -10.39 7.06 -13.27
N PRO A 104 -11.68 7.43 -13.50
CA PRO A 104 -12.32 7.25 -14.81
C PRO A 104 -11.63 8.02 -15.95
N ASP A 105 -11.03 9.18 -15.65
CA ASP A 105 -10.24 9.92 -16.64
C ASP A 105 -8.92 9.24 -16.94
N PHE A 106 -8.26 8.70 -15.92
CA PHE A 106 -7.02 7.93 -16.06
C PHE A 106 -7.25 6.67 -16.90
N GLU A 107 -8.27 5.89 -16.57
CA GLU A 107 -8.60 4.65 -17.27
C GLU A 107 -8.88 4.90 -18.75
N ARG A 108 -9.70 5.91 -19.08
CA ARG A 108 -10.00 6.28 -20.47
C ARG A 108 -8.76 6.71 -21.25
N ARG A 109 -7.79 7.35 -20.60
CA ARG A 109 -6.60 7.91 -21.26
C ARG A 109 -5.48 6.90 -21.41
N PHE A 110 -5.24 6.08 -20.40
CA PHE A 110 -4.01 5.29 -20.29
C PHE A 110 -4.24 3.77 -20.25
N LEU A 111 -5.47 3.30 -19.97
CA LEU A 111 -5.77 1.85 -19.91
C LEU A 111 -6.54 1.35 -21.14
N GLY A 112 -7.02 2.24 -22.01
CA GLY A 112 -7.79 1.88 -23.19
C GLY A 112 -6.94 1.51 -24.42
N GLY A 113 -7.45 0.54 -25.20
CA GLY A 113 -7.06 0.29 -26.59
C GLY A 113 -5.67 -0.34 -26.78
N ALA A 114 -4.66 0.50 -27.07
CA ALA A 114 -3.32 0.09 -27.50
C ALA A 114 -2.30 -0.05 -26.36
N HIS A 115 -2.71 0.27 -25.13
CA HIS A 115 -1.84 0.21 -23.95
C HIS A 115 -1.92 -1.18 -23.33
N ALA A 116 -0.81 -1.91 -23.37
CA ALA A 116 -0.65 -3.16 -22.65
C ALA A 116 0.48 -2.97 -21.64
N TYR A 117 0.22 -3.30 -20.39
CA TYR A 117 1.20 -3.24 -19.31
C TYR A 117 1.39 -4.65 -18.75
N ASP A 118 2.65 -5.06 -18.65
CA ASP A 118 3.00 -6.36 -18.07
C ASP A 118 2.54 -6.44 -16.62
N GLY A 119 1.93 -7.57 -16.24
CA GLY A 119 1.42 -7.81 -14.89
C GLY A 119 0.08 -7.14 -14.56
N LEU A 120 -0.52 -6.38 -15.47
CA LEU A 120 -1.84 -5.77 -15.23
C LEU A 120 -2.94 -6.85 -15.22
N VAL A 121 -3.74 -6.90 -14.15
CA VAL A 121 -4.84 -7.85 -13.97
C VAL A 121 -6.14 -7.17 -13.57
N ASP A 122 -7.26 -7.65 -14.13
CA ASP A 122 -8.60 -7.13 -13.84
C ASP A 122 -9.68 -8.24 -13.71
N ALA A 123 -9.31 -9.50 -13.99
CA ALA A 123 -10.25 -10.61 -13.91
C ALA A 123 -10.44 -11.06 -12.46
N PRO A 124 -11.69 -11.14 -11.94
CA PRO A 124 -11.93 -11.65 -10.60
C PRO A 124 -11.56 -13.13 -10.49
N PRO A 125 -11.15 -13.60 -9.28
CA PRO A 125 -10.82 -15.00 -9.08
C PRO A 125 -12.04 -15.92 -9.26
N PRO A 126 -11.80 -17.19 -9.62
CA PRO A 126 -12.83 -18.21 -9.53
C PRO A 126 -13.25 -18.44 -8.07
N PRO A 127 -14.43 -19.06 -7.82
CA PRO A 127 -14.86 -19.40 -6.47
C PRO A 127 -13.83 -20.25 -5.72
N PRO A 128 -13.68 -20.07 -4.40
CA PRO A 128 -12.65 -20.75 -3.63
C PRO A 128 -12.94 -22.25 -3.50
N ALA A 129 -11.90 -23.07 -3.69
CA ALA A 129 -11.96 -24.52 -3.49
C ALA A 129 -11.43 -24.98 -2.11
N ALA A 130 -10.93 -24.05 -1.28
CA ALA A 130 -10.32 -24.32 0.02
C ALA A 130 -11.04 -23.57 1.15
N ILE A 131 -10.91 -24.09 2.38
CA ILE A 131 -11.54 -23.53 3.59
C ILE A 131 -10.68 -22.44 4.26
N THR A 132 -9.39 -22.36 3.94
CA THR A 132 -8.53 -21.23 4.29
C THR A 132 -8.49 -20.29 3.10
N VAL A 133 -9.00 -19.08 3.27
CA VAL A 133 -9.26 -18.17 2.16
C VAL A 133 -8.92 -16.73 2.55
N VAL A 134 -8.31 -15.99 1.62
CA VAL A 134 -8.23 -14.53 1.66
C VAL A 134 -9.50 -13.97 1.03
N VAL A 135 -10.27 -13.22 1.80
CA VAL A 135 -11.52 -12.61 1.33
C VAL A 135 -11.29 -11.12 1.15
N CYS A 136 -11.44 -10.66 -0.08
CA CYS A 136 -11.34 -9.25 -0.41
C CYS A 136 -12.73 -8.61 -0.49
N ASP A 137 -12.84 -7.36 -0.05
CA ASP A 137 -14.05 -6.54 -0.21
C ASP A 137 -14.28 -6.10 -1.68
N ARG A 138 -13.19 -5.86 -2.42
CA ARG A 138 -13.20 -5.46 -3.84
C ARG A 138 -12.75 -6.60 -4.75
N ALA A 139 -13.38 -6.71 -5.92
CA ALA A 139 -12.99 -7.66 -6.97
C ALA A 139 -11.59 -7.38 -7.53
N ALA A 140 -11.21 -6.10 -7.69
CA ALA A 140 -9.88 -5.72 -8.17
C ALA A 140 -8.77 -6.18 -7.23
N THR A 141 -8.94 -6.01 -5.91
CA THR A 141 -8.01 -6.54 -4.90
C THR A 141 -7.94 -8.07 -4.97
N ALA A 142 -9.09 -8.74 -5.09
CA ALA A 142 -9.13 -10.19 -5.24
C ALA A 142 -8.39 -10.69 -6.50
N ALA A 143 -8.51 -9.98 -7.61
CA ALA A 143 -7.80 -10.28 -8.86
C ALA A 143 -6.28 -10.25 -8.67
N VAL A 144 -5.77 -9.20 -8.00
CA VAL A 144 -4.35 -9.04 -7.68
C VAL A 144 -3.86 -10.16 -6.76
N MET A 145 -4.59 -10.43 -5.69
CA MET A 145 -4.20 -11.48 -4.75
C MET A 145 -4.22 -12.87 -5.40
N HIS A 146 -5.18 -13.13 -6.28
CA HIS A 146 -5.25 -14.39 -7.02
C HIS A 146 -4.12 -14.55 -8.04
N ALA A 147 -3.83 -13.50 -8.81
CA ALA A 147 -2.73 -13.49 -9.77
C ALA A 147 -1.36 -13.70 -9.10
N ASN A 148 -1.23 -13.31 -7.83
CA ASN A 148 -0.03 -13.53 -7.02
C ASN A 148 -0.17 -14.70 -6.03
N SER A 149 -1.11 -15.63 -6.25
CA SER A 149 -1.44 -16.70 -5.29
C SER A 149 -0.29 -17.64 -4.95
N GLU A 150 0.67 -17.84 -5.87
CA GLU A 150 1.90 -18.61 -5.59
C GLU A 150 2.69 -18.02 -4.41
N ARG A 151 2.65 -16.68 -4.24
CA ARG A 151 3.31 -15.95 -3.15
C ARG A 151 2.59 -16.09 -1.81
N LEU A 152 1.34 -16.57 -1.82
CA LEU A 152 0.50 -16.77 -0.63
C LEU A 152 0.64 -18.18 -0.04
N GLY A 153 1.40 -19.07 -0.67
CA GLY A 153 1.61 -20.43 -0.15
C GLY A 153 0.36 -21.32 -0.22
N GLY A 154 -0.47 -21.16 -1.26
CA GLY A 154 -1.62 -22.05 -1.52
C GLY A 154 -2.93 -21.66 -0.82
N VAL A 155 -3.03 -20.45 -0.26
CA VAL A 155 -4.29 -19.90 0.25
C VAL A 155 -5.20 -19.50 -0.92
N ALA A 156 -6.47 -19.93 -0.87
CA ALA A 156 -7.45 -19.54 -1.89
C ALA A 156 -7.80 -18.05 -1.75
N VAL A 157 -8.23 -17.40 -2.83
CA VAL A 157 -8.66 -16.00 -2.83
C VAL A 157 -10.10 -15.92 -3.30
N ALA A 158 -10.92 -15.12 -2.64
CA ALA A 158 -12.32 -14.93 -2.97
C ALA A 158 -12.77 -13.49 -2.70
N ILE A 159 -13.92 -13.12 -3.24
CA ILE A 159 -14.71 -11.98 -2.75
C ILE A 159 -15.83 -12.45 -1.84
N ALA A 160 -16.31 -11.57 -0.94
CA ALA A 160 -17.33 -11.93 0.06
C ALA A 160 -18.59 -12.57 -0.55
N ALA A 161 -19.01 -12.13 -1.73
CA ALA A 161 -20.19 -12.63 -2.46
C ALA A 161 -20.04 -14.08 -2.97
N GLN A 162 -18.82 -14.62 -3.02
CA GLN A 162 -18.55 -15.99 -3.46
C GLN A 162 -18.59 -17.01 -2.31
N LEU A 163 -18.71 -16.55 -1.07
CA LEU A 163 -18.67 -17.42 0.11
C LEU A 163 -20.05 -18.05 0.38
N PRO A 164 -20.10 -19.33 0.79
CA PRO A 164 -21.35 -19.99 1.17
C PRO A 164 -21.91 -19.42 2.47
N ASP A 165 -23.23 -19.49 2.69
CA ASP A 165 -23.90 -18.84 3.82
C ASP A 165 -23.32 -19.19 5.21
N GLY A 166 -22.93 -20.46 5.42
CA GLY A 166 -22.33 -20.93 6.67
C GLY A 166 -20.83 -21.15 6.61
N LEU A 167 -20.08 -20.55 7.55
CA LEU A 167 -18.62 -20.51 7.54
C LEU A 167 -17.94 -21.14 8.76
N ALA A 168 -18.65 -21.93 9.58
CA ALA A 168 -18.18 -22.51 10.85
C ALA A 168 -16.80 -23.21 10.85
N ARG A 169 -16.31 -23.67 9.69
CA ARG A 169 -15.02 -24.36 9.53
C ARG A 169 -13.98 -23.57 8.72
N TRP A 170 -14.34 -22.37 8.29
CA TRP A 170 -13.53 -21.57 7.40
C TRP A 170 -12.61 -20.68 8.22
N ARG A 171 -11.34 -20.65 7.83
CA ARG A 171 -10.38 -19.64 8.28
C ARG A 171 -10.32 -18.56 7.22
N VAL A 172 -10.74 -17.36 7.58
CA VAL A 172 -10.87 -16.25 6.64
C VAL A 172 -9.91 -15.14 7.03
N ILE A 173 -9.00 -14.80 6.11
CA ILE A 173 -8.14 -13.63 6.22
C ILE A 173 -8.81 -12.52 5.42
N VAL A 174 -9.27 -11.45 6.08
CA VAL A 174 -10.01 -10.38 5.41
C VAL A 174 -9.05 -9.31 4.96
N LEU A 175 -9.07 -8.98 3.67
CA LEU A 175 -8.45 -7.78 3.12
C LEU A 175 -9.56 -6.82 2.74
N HIS A 176 -9.56 -5.63 3.34
CA HIS A 176 -10.56 -4.62 3.03
C HIS A 176 -9.97 -3.20 2.98
N ASP A 177 -10.61 -2.35 2.19
CA ASP A 177 -10.42 -0.91 2.21
C ASP A 177 -10.79 -0.35 3.59
N CYS A 178 -10.17 0.76 3.99
CA CYS A 178 -10.57 1.50 5.18
C CYS A 178 -11.79 2.36 4.86
N ASP A 179 -12.95 1.73 4.71
CA ASP A 179 -14.24 2.38 4.53
C ASP A 179 -15.35 1.67 5.35
N PRO A 180 -16.55 2.26 5.51
CA PRO A 180 -17.60 1.67 6.34
C PRO A 180 -18.01 0.24 5.98
N ALA A 181 -17.97 -0.14 4.70
CA ALA A 181 -18.34 -1.47 4.26
C ALA A 181 -17.19 -2.45 4.48
N GLY A 182 -15.96 -2.03 4.15
CA GLY A 182 -14.74 -2.80 4.39
C GLY A 182 -14.56 -3.13 5.87
N CYS A 183 -14.61 -2.13 6.75
CA CYS A 183 -14.46 -2.33 8.20
C CYS A 183 -15.60 -3.11 8.86
N ALA A 184 -16.75 -3.28 8.19
CA ALA A 184 -17.83 -4.13 8.67
C ALA A 184 -17.67 -5.60 8.28
N LEU A 185 -16.94 -5.87 7.19
CA LEU A 185 -16.79 -7.20 6.61
C LEU A 185 -16.23 -8.24 7.59
N PRO A 186 -15.20 -7.96 8.42
CA PRO A 186 -14.74 -8.93 9.42
C PRO A 186 -15.82 -9.33 10.41
N ALA A 187 -16.65 -8.38 10.88
CA ALA A 187 -17.74 -8.67 11.81
C ALA A 187 -18.84 -9.50 11.13
N ASP A 188 -19.22 -9.17 9.90
CA ASP A 188 -20.22 -9.92 9.13
C ASP A 188 -19.80 -11.38 8.89
N LEU A 189 -18.50 -11.63 8.66
CA LEU A 189 -17.97 -12.97 8.47
C LEU A 189 -17.89 -13.78 9.77
N ARG A 190 -17.57 -13.13 10.90
CA ARG A 190 -17.64 -13.76 12.23
C ARG A 190 -19.06 -14.15 12.59
N ASP A 191 -20.06 -13.31 12.28
CA ASP A 191 -21.47 -13.63 12.53
C ASP A 191 -21.97 -14.82 11.69
N ARG A 192 -21.34 -15.08 10.54
CA ARG A 192 -21.55 -16.29 9.72
C ARG A 192 -20.77 -17.53 10.23
N GLY A 193 -20.02 -17.38 11.32
CA GLY A 193 -19.30 -18.45 12.02
C GLY A 193 -17.85 -18.66 11.57
N ALA A 194 -17.26 -17.78 10.76
CA ALA A 194 -15.86 -17.93 10.34
C ALA A 194 -14.86 -17.65 11.47
N ASP A 195 -13.71 -18.32 11.44
CA ASP A 195 -12.50 -17.91 12.16
C ASP A 195 -11.83 -16.77 11.36
N VAL A 196 -11.95 -15.53 11.83
CA VAL A 196 -11.57 -14.34 11.06
C VAL A 196 -10.31 -13.69 11.59
N ALA A 197 -9.28 -13.65 10.75
CA ALA A 197 -8.10 -12.79 10.91
C ALA A 197 -8.30 -11.53 10.04
N ASP A 198 -8.23 -10.36 10.67
CA ASP A 198 -8.34 -9.10 9.94
C ASP A 198 -6.95 -8.63 9.49
N ALA A 199 -6.78 -8.50 8.17
CA ALA A 199 -5.57 -8.00 7.51
C ALA A 199 -5.85 -6.72 6.70
N GLY A 200 -7.07 -6.18 6.77
CA GLY A 200 -7.47 -4.97 6.08
C GLY A 200 -6.82 -3.74 6.67
N ILE A 201 -7.07 -2.58 6.04
CA ILE A 201 -6.60 -1.32 6.59
C ILE A 201 -7.60 -0.85 7.63
N ASN A 202 -7.17 -0.79 8.89
CA ASN A 202 -7.99 -0.29 9.99
C ASN A 202 -7.73 1.19 10.32
N PRO A 203 -8.73 1.94 10.81
CA PRO A 203 -8.54 3.35 11.11
C PRO A 203 -7.46 3.60 12.18
N ALA A 204 -7.23 2.67 13.12
CA ALA A 204 -6.10 2.72 14.06
C ALA A 204 -4.74 2.79 13.37
N GLU A 205 -4.54 2.11 12.23
CA GLU A 205 -3.27 2.17 11.48
C GLU A 205 -3.00 3.55 10.89
N LEU A 206 -4.04 4.36 10.72
CA LEU A 206 -3.94 5.69 10.12
C LEU A 206 -3.41 6.72 11.12
N MET A 207 -3.46 6.42 12.42
CA MET A 207 -2.95 7.29 13.48
C MET A 207 -1.42 7.43 13.33
N GLY A 208 -0.98 8.60 12.87
CA GLY A 208 0.44 8.91 12.69
C GLY A 208 1.02 8.54 11.31
N ARG A 209 0.23 7.93 10.42
CA ARG A 209 0.61 7.70 9.01
C ARG A 209 -0.07 8.72 8.11
N ARG A 210 0.63 9.22 7.09
CA ARG A 210 0.03 10.09 6.07
C ARG A 210 -0.14 9.30 4.77
N LEU A 211 -1.30 8.66 4.66
CA LEU A 211 -1.70 7.81 3.54
C LEU A 211 -2.62 8.59 2.59
N GLN A 212 -2.76 8.14 1.36
CA GLN A 212 -3.58 8.80 0.34
C GLN A 212 -5.07 8.64 0.61
N MET A 213 -5.57 9.48 1.50
CA MET A 213 -6.95 9.47 1.96
C MET A 213 -7.87 10.14 0.93
N ILE A 214 -9.01 9.50 0.67
CA ILE A 214 -10.08 10.06 -0.13
C ILE A 214 -11.10 10.67 0.83
N GLU A 215 -11.44 11.93 0.62
CA GLU A 215 -12.46 12.63 1.39
C GLU A 215 -13.78 12.64 0.61
N GLY A 216 -14.82 12.11 1.23
CA GLY A 216 -16.18 12.09 0.72
C GLY A 216 -17.17 12.75 1.68
N ALA A 217 -18.46 12.67 1.34
CA ALA A 217 -19.52 13.06 2.24
C ALA A 217 -19.54 12.14 3.49
N PRO A 218 -20.00 12.65 4.64
CA PRO A 218 -20.20 11.83 5.83
C PRO A 218 -20.97 10.55 5.52
N ALA A 219 -20.44 9.42 5.97
CA ALA A 219 -20.97 8.11 5.66
C ALA A 219 -21.75 7.51 6.84
N ARG A 220 -22.80 6.75 6.53
CA ARG A 220 -23.50 5.94 7.54
C ARG A 220 -22.80 4.60 7.65
N LEU A 221 -22.64 4.12 8.88
CA LEU A 221 -22.13 2.77 9.11
C LEU A 221 -23.22 1.74 8.78
N PRO A 222 -22.88 0.62 8.14
CA PRO A 222 -23.85 -0.40 7.77
C PRO A 222 -24.40 -1.16 8.99
N ARG A 223 -23.66 -1.17 10.10
CA ARG A 223 -24.01 -1.82 11.36
C ARG A 223 -23.37 -1.13 12.55
N ASP A 224 -23.72 -1.56 13.75
CA ASP A 224 -22.96 -1.21 14.94
C ASP A 224 -21.62 -1.95 14.95
N LEU A 225 -20.55 -1.17 15.13
CA LEU A 225 -19.16 -1.63 15.14
C LEU A 225 -18.48 -1.34 16.48
N SER A 226 -19.20 -0.87 17.51
CA SER A 226 -18.60 -0.49 18.80
C SER A 226 -17.92 -1.63 19.55
N GLY A 227 -18.26 -2.89 19.23
CA GLY A 227 -17.59 -4.08 19.74
C GLY A 227 -16.31 -4.45 18.98
N HIS A 228 -15.99 -3.74 17.90
CA HIS A 228 -14.86 -4.04 17.01
C HIS A 228 -13.92 -2.84 16.82
N LEU A 229 -14.47 -1.62 16.83
CA LEU A 229 -13.75 -0.36 16.64
C LEU A 229 -13.97 0.56 17.83
N SER A 230 -12.95 1.35 18.16
CA SER A 230 -13.09 2.43 19.14
C SER A 230 -14.00 3.55 18.63
N THR A 231 -14.43 4.42 19.54
CA THR A 231 -15.24 5.60 19.20
C THR A 231 -14.52 6.51 18.20
N ALA A 232 -13.21 6.72 18.38
CA ALA A 232 -12.42 7.56 17.49
C ALA A 232 -12.34 7.00 16.06
N GLU A 233 -12.21 5.69 15.92
CA GLU A 233 -12.20 5.00 14.62
C GLU A 233 -13.58 5.02 13.95
N THR A 234 -14.63 4.84 14.75
CA THR A 234 -16.02 4.95 14.32
C THR A 234 -16.34 6.35 13.79
N ASP A 235 -15.90 7.39 14.51
CA ASP A 235 -16.08 8.79 14.10
C ASP A 235 -15.25 9.12 12.85
N TRP A 236 -14.05 8.55 12.73
CA TRP A 236 -13.24 8.68 11.53
C TRP A 236 -13.95 8.12 10.30
N LEU A 237 -14.51 6.91 10.37
CA LEU A 237 -15.28 6.30 9.27
C LEU A 237 -16.52 7.13 8.92
N ARG A 238 -17.23 7.66 9.92
CA ARG A 238 -18.41 8.51 9.71
C ARG A 238 -18.09 9.85 9.07
N SER A 239 -16.86 10.34 9.21
CA SER A 239 -16.44 11.62 8.64
C SER A 239 -16.46 11.65 7.11
N GLY A 240 -16.57 10.49 6.44
CA GLY A 240 -16.52 10.36 4.99
C GLY A 240 -15.11 10.17 4.43
N LYS A 241 -14.11 10.10 5.32
CA LYS A 241 -12.73 9.72 4.98
C LYS A 241 -12.65 8.22 4.69
N ARG A 242 -11.85 7.85 3.68
CA ARG A 242 -11.58 6.45 3.33
C ARG A 242 -10.17 6.26 2.79
N LEU A 243 -9.67 5.03 2.88
CA LEU A 243 -8.42 4.61 2.26
C LEU A 243 -8.64 3.32 1.47
N GLU A 244 -8.05 3.23 0.28
CA GLU A 244 -8.19 2.05 -0.58
C GLU A 244 -6.90 1.22 -0.54
N LEU A 245 -7.02 -0.10 -0.50
CA LEU A 245 -5.90 -1.05 -0.62
C LEU A 245 -5.15 -0.88 -1.96
N GLY A 246 -5.81 -0.29 -2.97
CA GLY A 246 -5.17 0.09 -4.22
C GLY A 246 -4.00 1.07 -4.05
N THR A 247 -3.89 1.76 -2.91
CA THR A 247 -2.73 2.62 -2.62
C THR A 247 -1.46 1.85 -2.23
N GLU A 248 -1.57 0.56 -1.92
CA GLU A 248 -0.44 -0.30 -1.57
C GLU A 248 0.06 -1.10 -2.78
N THR A 249 1.33 -1.48 -2.79
CA THR A 249 1.91 -2.35 -3.82
C THR A 249 1.42 -3.80 -3.65
N PRO A 250 1.47 -4.65 -4.69
CA PRO A 250 1.12 -6.07 -4.55
C PRO A 250 1.94 -6.78 -3.48
N GLU A 251 3.22 -6.44 -3.36
CA GLU A 251 4.10 -6.98 -2.32
C GLU A 251 3.61 -6.62 -0.91
N GLN A 252 3.18 -5.38 -0.69
CA GLN A 252 2.64 -4.93 0.60
C GLN A 252 1.34 -5.66 0.95
N LEU A 253 0.45 -5.89 -0.03
CA LEU A 253 -0.77 -6.68 0.18
C LEU A 253 -0.47 -8.13 0.58
N VAL A 254 0.49 -8.77 -0.09
CA VAL A 254 0.93 -10.11 0.28
C VAL A 254 1.57 -10.14 1.67
N ALA A 255 2.39 -9.14 2.01
CA ALA A 255 2.98 -9.01 3.34
C ALA A 255 1.92 -8.86 4.44
N ARG A 256 0.82 -8.13 4.19
CA ARG A 256 -0.32 -8.03 5.13
C ARG A 256 -0.96 -9.39 5.39
N VAL A 257 -1.20 -10.18 4.34
CA VAL A 257 -1.75 -11.53 4.51
C VAL A 257 -0.80 -12.41 5.32
N HIS A 258 0.49 -12.40 5.01
CA HIS A 258 1.48 -13.18 5.77
C HIS A 258 1.52 -12.78 7.25
N ALA A 259 1.45 -11.48 7.55
CA ALA A 259 1.41 -10.98 8.93
C ALA A 259 0.18 -11.48 9.69
N ALA A 260 -0.98 -11.56 9.03
CA ALA A 260 -2.22 -12.08 9.63
C ALA A 260 -2.29 -13.62 9.71
N VAL A 261 -1.50 -14.32 8.90
CA VAL A 261 -1.37 -15.79 8.94
C VAL A 261 -0.44 -16.24 10.08
N ALA A 262 0.57 -15.42 10.43
CA ALA A 262 1.47 -15.72 11.54
C ALA A 262 0.69 -15.78 12.87
N PRO A 263 0.95 -16.77 13.74
CA PRO A 263 0.30 -16.82 15.05
C PRO A 263 0.68 -15.57 15.85
N GLU A 264 -0.31 -14.87 16.40
CA GLU A 264 -0.09 -13.85 17.43
C GLU A 264 0.73 -14.51 18.55
N THR A 265 2.01 -14.15 18.66
CA THR A 265 2.74 -14.44 19.88
C THR A 265 2.27 -13.36 20.86
N PRO A 266 1.53 -13.71 21.93
CA PRO A 266 1.09 -12.70 22.87
C PRO A 266 2.31 -11.99 23.48
N PRO A 267 2.23 -10.68 23.75
CA PRO A 267 3.29 -9.98 24.45
C PRO A 267 3.51 -10.65 25.81
N SER A 268 4.77 -10.98 26.09
CA SER A 268 5.23 -11.58 27.35
C SER A 268 5.09 -10.62 28.53
#